data_AF-A0A0S3U1S0-F1
#
_entry.id   AF-A0A0S3U1S0-F1
#
_cell.length_a   1.000
_cell.length_b   1.000
_cell.length_c   1.000
_cell.angle_alpha   90.00
_cell.angle_beta   90.00
_cell.angle_gamma   90.00
#
_symmetry.space_group_name_H-M   'P 1'
#
loop_
_entity.id
_entity.type
_entity.pdbx_description
1 polymer ?
#
loop_
_entity_poly.entity_id
_entity_poly.type
_entity_poly.pdbx_seq_one_letter_code
_entity_poly.pdbx_strand_id
1 'polypeptide(L)'
;MNYDPLEFKVATPEVGVYECEVHLKFRLIEEKGVLSNPEQLLELLLDAYSCGVDEFLEPVETTVKAEEISEFTASPQMRRQLIRLRNSKE
;
A
#
# COMPACT_ATOMS: atom_id res chain seq x y z
N MET A 1 -23.28 45.34 2.28
CA MET A 1 -22.61 44.32 1.47
C MET A 1 -22.36 43.14 2.37
N ASN A 2 -23.10 42.05 2.20
CA ASN A 2 -22.85 40.80 2.91
C ASN A 2 -21.85 40.02 2.05
N TYR A 3 -20.60 39.98 2.49
CA TYR A 3 -19.62 39.08 1.92
C TYR A 3 -19.96 37.69 2.44
N ASP A 4 -20.61 36.90 1.59
CA ASP A 4 -20.69 35.46 1.76
C ASP A 4 -19.32 34.92 1.33
N PRO A 5 -18.49 34.39 2.26
CA PRO A 5 -17.23 33.80 1.86
C PRO A 5 -17.57 32.51 1.12
N LEU A 6 -17.42 32.54 -0.20
CA LEU A 6 -17.52 31.40 -1.10
C LEU A 6 -16.89 30.17 -0.40
N GLU A 7 -17.73 29.19 -0.04
CA GLU A 7 -17.29 27.86 0.36
C GLU A 7 -16.52 27.25 -0.82
N PHE A 8 -15.23 27.55 -0.89
CA PHE A 8 -14.32 26.91 -1.83
C PHE A 8 -14.03 25.51 -1.29
N LYS A 9 -15.00 24.60 -1.42
CA LYS A 9 -14.79 23.17 -1.23
C LYS A 9 -13.96 22.66 -2.41
N VAL A 10 -12.66 22.90 -2.33
CA VAL A 10 -11.70 22.05 -3.05
C VAL A 10 -11.95 20.66 -2.51
N ALA A 11 -12.37 19.74 -3.38
CA ALA A 11 -12.37 18.33 -3.04
C ALA A 11 -10.91 17.94 -2.78
N THR A 12 -10.47 18.07 -1.55
CA THR A 12 -9.17 17.57 -1.12
C THR A 12 -9.18 16.07 -1.35
N PRO A 13 -8.14 15.47 -1.95
CA PRO A 13 -8.08 14.02 -2.09
C PRO A 13 -8.21 13.41 -0.69
N GLU A 14 -9.23 12.57 -0.51
CA GLU A 14 -9.55 11.92 0.75
C GLU A 14 -8.51 10.82 1.00
N VAL A 15 -7.34 11.22 1.49
CA VAL A 15 -6.22 10.33 1.83
C VAL A 15 -6.19 10.05 3.33
N GLY A 16 -6.18 8.76 3.67
CA GLY A 16 -6.09 8.22 5.03
C GLY A 16 -4.79 7.45 5.26
N VAL A 17 -4.56 7.04 6.51
CA VAL A 17 -3.47 6.12 6.87
C VAL A 17 -4.09 4.77 7.15
N TYR A 18 -3.54 3.72 6.54
CA TYR A 18 -4.02 2.36 6.72
C TYR A 18 -2.92 1.50 7.34
N GLU A 19 -3.28 0.74 8.35
CA GLU A 19 -2.48 -0.40 8.80
C GLU A 19 -2.82 -1.58 7.90
N CYS A 20 -1.81 -2.11 7.20
CA CYS A 20 -1.97 -3.20 6.26
C CYS A 20 -1.23 -4.43 6.77
N GLU A 21 -1.92 -5.57 6.79
CA GLU A 21 -1.36 -6.87 7.15
C GLU A 21 -1.63 -7.86 6.03
N VAL A 22 -0.56 -8.47 5.52
CA VAL A 22 -0.61 -9.39 4.39
C VAL A 22 0.08 -10.69 4.78
N HIS A 23 -0.68 -11.78 4.78
CA HIS A 23 -0.18 -13.14 4.99
C HIS A 23 -0.41 -13.96 3.72
N LEU A 24 0.70 -14.26 3.03
CA LEU A 24 0.69 -15.06 1.81
C LEU A 24 1.40 -16.37 2.06
N LYS A 25 0.75 -17.46 1.68
CA LYS A 25 1.34 -18.79 1.58
C LYS A 25 1.03 -19.31 0.19
N PHE A 26 2.06 -19.69 -0.55
CA PHE A 26 1.93 -20.20 -1.90
C PHE A 26 3.08 -21.15 -2.22
N ARG A 27 2.90 -21.95 -3.28
CA ARG A 27 3.95 -22.76 -3.89
C ARG A 27 4.39 -22.06 -5.17
N LEU A 28 5.69 -22.08 -5.45
CA LEU A 28 6.30 -21.46 -6.62
C LEU A 28 7.28 -22.42 -7.28
N ILE A 29 7.20 -22.56 -8.60
CA ILE A 29 8.21 -23.22 -9.43
C ILE A 29 9.17 -22.13 -9.92
N GLU A 30 10.44 -22.23 -9.55
CA GLU A 30 11.49 -21.30 -9.98
C GLU A 30 12.85 -21.99 -10.16
N GLU A 31 13.78 -21.32 -10.84
CA GLU A 31 15.15 -21.77 -11.01
C GLU A 31 15.89 -21.88 -9.67
N LYS A 32 16.73 -22.92 -9.56
CA LYS A 32 17.53 -23.15 -8.37
C LYS A 32 18.51 -21.99 -8.15
N GLY A 33 18.48 -21.42 -6.95
CA GLY A 33 19.37 -20.33 -6.57
C GLY A 33 18.77 -18.93 -6.71
N VAL A 34 17.65 -18.76 -7.43
CA VAL A 34 16.93 -17.48 -7.50
C VAL A 34 16.49 -17.02 -6.10
N LEU A 35 16.08 -17.96 -5.24
CA LEU A 35 15.66 -17.69 -3.87
C LEU A 35 16.82 -17.57 -2.86
N SER A 36 18.07 -17.58 -3.31
CA SER A 36 19.24 -17.60 -2.39
C SER A 36 19.68 -16.23 -1.90
N ASN A 37 19.23 -15.14 -2.54
CA ASN A 37 19.54 -13.78 -2.13
C ASN A 37 18.47 -13.23 -1.19
N PRO A 38 18.72 -13.15 0.14
CA PRO A 38 17.71 -12.70 1.10
C PRO A 38 17.32 -11.23 0.92
N GLU A 39 18.19 -10.40 0.34
CA GLU A 39 17.93 -8.97 0.14
C GLU A 39 16.90 -8.72 -0.97
N GLN A 40 16.82 -9.62 -1.96
CA GLN A 40 15.92 -9.53 -3.11
C GLN A 40 14.75 -10.51 -3.03
N LEU A 41 14.81 -11.47 -2.11
CA LEU A 41 13.82 -12.54 -2.01
C LEU A 41 12.40 -12.01 -1.85
N LEU A 42 12.19 -11.00 -1.00
CA LEU A 42 10.85 -10.46 -0.77
C LEU A 42 10.27 -9.83 -2.03
N GLU A 43 11.05 -9.00 -2.73
CA GLU A 43 10.62 -8.31 -3.95
C GLU A 43 10.27 -9.32 -5.05
N LEU A 44 11.14 -10.31 -5.28
CA LEU A 44 10.90 -11.39 -6.23
C LEU A 44 9.62 -12.18 -5.91
N LEU A 45 9.41 -12.54 -4.64
CA LEU A 45 8.22 -13.28 -4.23
C LEU A 45 6.93 -12.48 -4.40
N LEU A 46 6.97 -11.17 -4.13
CA LEU A 46 5.83 -10.28 -4.34
C LEU A 46 5.56 -10.07 -5.83
N ASP A 47 6.59 -9.91 -6.65
CA ASP A 47 6.48 -9.77 -8.10
C ASP A 47 5.85 -11.04 -8.70
N ALA A 48 6.37 -12.22 -8.35
CA ALA A 48 5.81 -13.49 -8.80
C ALA A 48 4.34 -13.63 -8.39
N TYR A 49 4.01 -13.31 -7.14
CA TYR A 49 2.62 -13.37 -6.65
C TYR A 49 1.71 -12.33 -7.35
N SER A 50 2.23 -11.16 -7.72
CA SER A 50 1.49 -10.10 -8.41
C SER A 50 1.16 -10.44 -9.86
N CYS A 51 1.96 -11.29 -10.53
CA CYS A 51 1.65 -11.83 -11.85
C CYS A 51 0.37 -12.67 -11.87
N GLY A 52 -0.05 -13.19 -10.71
CA GLY A 52 -1.26 -13.96 -10.53
C GLY A 52 -1.04 -15.46 -10.53
N VAL A 53 -2.14 -16.20 -10.44
CA VAL A 53 -2.13 -17.67 -10.39
C VAL A 53 -1.93 -18.23 -11.80
N ASP A 54 -0.95 -19.12 -11.95
CA ASP A 54 -0.62 -19.76 -13.22
C ASP A 54 -0.05 -21.18 -13.00
N GLU A 55 0.62 -21.73 -14.02
CA GLU A 55 1.26 -23.05 -13.95
C GLU A 55 2.48 -23.10 -13.02
N PHE A 56 3.00 -21.94 -12.61
CA PHE A 56 4.20 -21.79 -11.78
C PHE A 56 3.86 -21.37 -10.35
N LEU A 57 2.71 -20.75 -10.11
CA LEU A 57 2.30 -20.25 -8.80
C LEU A 57 0.93 -20.78 -8.37
N GLU A 58 0.90 -21.41 -7.19
CA GLU A 58 -0.32 -21.92 -6.55
C GLU A 58 -0.51 -21.28 -5.17
N PRO A 59 -1.53 -20.44 -4.95
CA PRO A 59 -1.87 -19.94 -3.63
C PRO A 59 -2.40 -21.06 -2.73
N VAL A 60 -1.91 -21.10 -1.49
CA VAL A 60 -2.32 -22.06 -0.46
C VAL A 60 -3.17 -21.37 0.60
N GLU A 61 -2.76 -20.17 1.03
CA GLU A 61 -3.47 -19.37 2.02
C GLU A 61 -3.21 -17.90 1.75
N THR A 62 -4.25 -17.07 1.87
CA THR A 62 -4.15 -15.64 1.60
C THR A 62 -5.06 -14.90 2.55
N THR A 63 -4.48 -14.11 3.44
CA THR A 63 -5.19 -13.20 4.33
C THR A 63 -4.67 -11.80 4.10
N VAL A 64 -5.58 -10.88 3.79
CA VAL A 64 -5.27 -9.47 3.59
C VAL A 64 -6.20 -8.65 4.48
N LYS A 65 -5.62 -7.77 5.27
CA LYS A 65 -6.35 -6.80 6.10
C LYS A 65 -5.81 -5.41 5.82
N ALA A 66 -6.73 -4.46 5.76
CA ALA A 66 -6.42 -3.04 5.73
C ALA A 66 -7.44 -2.35 6.63
N GLU A 67 -6.95 -1.63 7.63
CA GLU A 67 -7.77 -0.87 8.57
C GLU A 67 -7.31 0.57 8.58
N GLU A 68 -8.24 1.52 8.45
CA GLU A 68 -7.90 2.93 8.59
C GLU A 68 -7.56 3.23 10.06
N ILE A 69 -6.39 3.81 10.27
CA ILE A 69 -5.89 4.18 11.59
C ILE A 69 -5.71 5.69 11.70
N SER A 70 -5.59 6.17 12.94
CA SER A 70 -5.30 7.58 13.20
C SER A 70 -3.96 8.01 12.59
N GLU A 71 -3.92 9.13 11.89
CA GLU A 71 -2.69 9.69 11.32
C GLU A 71 -1.58 9.98 12.35
N PHE A 72 -1.93 10.07 13.64
CA PHE A 72 -0.96 10.28 14.72
C PHE A 72 -0.06 9.06 14.97
N THR A 73 -0.46 7.86 14.55
CA THR A 73 0.37 6.65 14.63
C THR A 73 1.42 6.59 13.52
N ALA A 74 1.22 7.34 12.44
CA ALA A 74 2.15 7.39 11.32
C ALA A 74 3.45 8.12 11.67
N SER A 75 4.53 7.77 10.96
CA SER A 75 5.84 8.41 11.15
C SER A 75 5.80 9.92 10.88
N PRO A 76 6.71 10.72 11.48
CA PRO A 76 6.81 12.16 11.17
C PRO A 76 6.94 12.47 9.67
N GLN A 77 7.61 11.60 8.92
CA GLN A 77 7.74 11.74 7.46
C GLN A 77 6.41 11.53 6.74
N MET A 78 5.65 10.48 7.09
CA MET A 78 4.34 10.20 6.50
C MET A 78 3.33 11.30 6.83
N ARG A 79 3.30 11.80 8.07
CA ARG A 79 2.43 12.92 8.46
C ARG A 79 2.70 14.18 7.64
N ARG A 80 3.98 14.51 7.38
CA ARG A 80 4.34 15.62 6.48
C ARG A 80 3.85 15.39 5.05
N GLN A 81 3.88 14.14 4.56
CA GLN A 81 3.36 13.83 3.23
C GLN A 81 1.83 13.91 3.17
N LEU A 82 1.10 13.46 4.18
CA LEU A 82 -0.35 13.64 4.26
C LEU A 82 -0.73 15.11 4.20
N ILE A 83 -0.04 15.96 4.95
CA ILE A 83 -0.24 17.42 4.91
C ILE A 83 0.01 17.95 3.49
N ARG A 84 1.07 17.49 2.80
CA ARG A 84 1.36 17.90 1.42
C ARG A 84 0.26 17.47 0.46
N LEU A 85 -0.19 16.22 0.53
CA LEU A 85 -1.23 15.66 -0.35
C LEU A 85 -2.60 16.34 -0.15
N ARG A 86 -2.96 16.66 1.09
CA ARG A 86 -4.22 17.37 1.37
C ARG A 86 -4.17 18.85 0.96
N ASN A 87 -2.98 19.45 0.92
CA ASN A 87 -2.78 20.83 0.51
C ASN A 87 -2.35 20.97 -0.96
N SER A 88 -2.04 19.87 -1.66
CA SER A 88 -1.84 19.88 -3.11
C SER A 88 -3.21 20.07 -3.75
N LYS A 89 -3.57 21.33 -3.94
CA LYS A 89 -4.52 21.71 -4.98
C LYS A 89 -3.89 21.25 -6.31
N GLU A 90 -4.65 20.54 -7.14
CA GLU A 90 -4.41 20.71 -8.58
C GLU A 90 -4.56 22.19 -8.94
#